data_AF-A0A7Z0BCX5-F1
#
_entry.id   AF-A0A7Z0BCX5-F1
#
_cell.length_a   1.000
_cell.length_b   1.000
_cell.length_c   1.000
_cell.angle_alpha   90.00
_cell.angle_beta   90.00
_cell.angle_gamma   90.00
#
_symmetry.space_group_name_H-M   'P 1'
#
loop_
_entity.id
_entity.type
_entity.pdbx_description
1 polymer ?
#
loop_
_entity_poly.entity_id
_entity_poly.type
_entity_poly.pdbx_seq_one_letter_code
_entity_poly.pdbx_strand_id
1 'polypeptide(L)'
;MGAPRLRQPTPAVRGAGLEPGRLLAAVDAAVSYYRAQLAHADAPSAYLAERGLGVLVHREWPWRVGYAPPGWSSLTGHLRAAGFTPEELIGAGLSARTRTGPDRLIDVFRDRVMFPVRHPAGHAVAFLGRSGPHAGDVPKYLNNPRTAIYNKSHLLFGLAEQRDRIAARWTPVLVEGPADVLAVWLSYSRSGGTGAVALAPCGTTLSDTQASILRELPGAARGLVTAFDADAAGRAAVDRAWRLLRHARCPGPLLAAEFRAGADPADLLRGPSGRAQLRTALRRRARPMLDMVVDHRLTRLVERHPRLLEDIDGRCAAVRALVPLLFEATSPQEAITVARRIVAHTGVGVDTVATAAISHLEDLLHDFGPPGERRQPRR
;
A
#
# COMPACT_ATOMS: atom_id res chain seq x y z
N MET A 1 36.86 9.84 -19.08
CA MET A 1 36.82 8.90 -17.94
C MET A 1 36.02 9.55 -16.83
N GLY A 2 34.76 9.14 -16.63
CA GLY A 2 33.91 9.67 -15.57
C GLY A 2 34.22 9.00 -14.24
N ALA A 3 34.60 9.78 -13.23
CA ALA A 3 34.87 9.26 -11.90
C ALA A 3 33.65 8.49 -11.36
N PRO A 4 33.84 7.31 -10.74
CA PRO A 4 32.73 6.56 -10.15
C PRO A 4 32.12 7.40 -9.02
N ARG A 5 30.81 7.66 -9.12
CA ARG A 5 30.05 8.27 -8.02
C ARG A 5 30.16 7.34 -6.82
N LEU A 6 30.93 7.74 -5.81
CA LEU A 6 30.97 7.06 -4.52
C LEU A 6 29.53 6.89 -4.03
N ARG A 7 29.10 5.63 -3.83
CA ARG A 7 27.80 5.33 -3.22
C ARG A 7 27.76 6.06 -1.89
N GLN A 8 26.79 6.97 -1.71
CA GLN A 8 26.55 7.58 -0.41
C GLN A 8 26.36 6.46 0.62
N PRO A 9 26.97 6.55 1.81
CA PRO A 9 26.81 5.53 2.84
C PRO A 9 25.32 5.37 3.15
N THR A 10 24.86 4.13 3.15
CA THR A 10 23.48 3.82 3.56
C THR A 10 23.31 4.31 4.99
N PRO A 11 22.23 5.04 5.33
CA PRO A 11 22.00 5.49 6.70
C PRO A 11 22.13 4.31 7.66
N ALA A 12 22.92 4.48 8.72
CA ALA A 12 23.14 3.43 9.70
C ALA A 12 21.80 2.90 10.23
N VAL A 13 21.62 1.59 10.21
CA VAL A 13 20.41 0.93 10.70
C VAL A 13 20.35 1.12 12.22
N ARG A 14 19.27 1.71 12.73
CA ARG A 14 19.11 1.93 14.17
C ARG A 14 19.03 0.60 14.91
N GLY A 15 19.74 0.51 16.04
CA GLY A 15 19.79 -0.70 16.85
C GLY A 15 20.63 -1.84 16.24
N ALA A 16 21.41 -1.57 15.19
CA ALA A 16 22.41 -2.52 14.72
C ALA A 16 23.43 -2.80 15.85
N GLY A 17 23.68 -4.08 16.14
CA GLY A 17 24.56 -4.51 17.23
C GLY A 17 23.89 -4.60 18.61
N LEU A 18 22.61 -4.27 18.73
CA LEU A 18 21.83 -4.51 19.96
C LEU A 18 21.11 -5.87 19.88
N GLU A 19 20.87 -6.47 21.04
CA GLU A 19 20.11 -7.72 21.15
C GLU A 19 18.67 -7.54 20.63
N PRO A 20 18.27 -8.26 19.55
CA PRO A 20 16.93 -8.11 18.97
C PRO A 20 15.80 -8.37 19.97
N GLY A 21 16.00 -9.30 20.90
CA GLY A 21 15.02 -9.62 21.95
C GLY A 21 14.69 -8.43 22.85
N ARG A 22 15.69 -7.58 23.15
CA ARG A 22 15.48 -6.35 23.95
C ARG A 22 14.70 -5.30 23.19
N LEU A 23 14.96 -5.15 21.89
CA LEU A 23 14.21 -4.24 21.02
C LEU A 23 12.75 -4.68 20.89
N LEU A 24 12.51 -5.98 20.69
CA LEU A 24 11.16 -6.55 20.63
C LEU A 24 10.41 -6.35 21.96
N ALA A 25 11.07 -6.62 23.09
CA ALA A 25 10.49 -6.40 24.41
C ALA A 25 10.11 -4.93 24.66
N ALA A 26 10.95 -3.98 24.21
CA ALA A 26 10.64 -2.55 24.30
C ALA A 26 9.41 -2.17 23.45
N VAL A 27 9.31 -2.71 22.23
CA VAL A 27 8.14 -2.49 21.38
C VAL A 27 6.88 -3.08 21.99
N ASP A 28 6.93 -4.31 22.51
CA ASP A 28 5.77 -4.95 23.14
C ASP A 28 5.31 -4.21 24.42
N ALA A 29 6.26 -3.72 25.22
CA ALA A 29 5.96 -2.83 26.35
C ALA A 29 5.29 -1.53 25.89
N ALA A 30 5.76 -0.93 24.79
CA ALA A 30 5.14 0.25 24.20
C ALA A 30 3.72 -0.02 23.68
N VAL A 31 3.47 -1.20 23.07
CA VAL A 31 2.11 -1.58 22.66
C VAL A 31 1.19 -1.64 23.89
N SER A 32 1.64 -2.28 24.98
CA SER A 32 0.84 -2.37 26.21
C SER A 32 0.56 -1.00 26.81
N TYR A 33 1.56 -0.12 26.84
CA TYR A 33 1.39 1.27 27.28
C TYR A 33 0.35 2.02 26.43
N TYR A 34 0.51 2.06 25.10
CA TYR A 34 -0.41 2.79 24.23
C TYR A 34 -1.83 2.23 24.26
N ARG A 35 -2.01 0.92 24.46
CA ARG A 35 -3.34 0.33 24.65
C ARG A 35 -4.00 0.77 25.94
N ALA A 36 -3.24 0.86 27.02
CA ALA A 36 -3.75 1.38 28.28
C ALA A 36 -4.20 2.84 28.11
N GLN A 37 -3.40 3.67 27.42
CA GLN A 37 -3.73 5.07 27.16
C GLN A 37 -5.02 5.24 26.33
N LEU A 38 -5.23 4.40 25.31
CA LEU A 38 -6.45 4.47 24.49
C LEU A 38 -7.72 4.23 25.32
N ALA A 39 -7.66 3.30 26.28
CA ALA A 39 -8.81 2.98 27.14
C ALA A 39 -9.22 4.12 28.07
N HIS A 40 -8.37 5.13 28.26
CA HIS A 40 -8.60 6.28 29.14
C HIS A 40 -8.72 7.61 28.37
N ALA A 41 -8.77 7.56 27.04
CA ALA A 41 -8.76 8.76 26.21
C ALA A 41 -10.05 8.85 25.36
N ASP A 42 -10.87 9.86 25.67
CA ASP A 42 -12.18 10.06 25.03
C ASP A 42 -12.05 10.48 23.56
N ALA A 43 -11.21 11.48 23.27
CA ALA A 43 -11.05 12.02 21.91
C ALA A 43 -10.60 10.98 20.86
N PRO A 44 -9.53 10.18 21.05
CA PRO A 44 -9.15 9.15 20.07
C PRO A 44 -10.18 8.02 19.98
N SER A 45 -10.89 7.71 21.07
CA SER A 45 -11.97 6.71 21.06
C SER A 45 -13.19 7.18 20.26
N ALA A 46 -13.60 8.44 20.45
CA ALA A 46 -14.65 9.09 19.67
C ALA A 46 -14.28 9.13 18.17
N TYR A 47 -13.04 9.52 17.86
CA TYR A 47 -12.53 9.50 16.49
C TYR A 47 -12.64 8.10 15.85
N LEU A 48 -12.24 7.04 16.56
CA LEU A 48 -12.39 5.67 16.05
C LEU A 48 -13.86 5.29 15.87
N ALA A 49 -14.75 5.70 16.78
CA ALA A 49 -16.18 5.46 16.68
C ALA A 49 -16.80 6.14 15.46
N GLU A 50 -16.48 7.42 15.21
CA GLU A 50 -16.92 8.18 14.02
C GLU A 50 -16.47 7.53 12.70
N ARG A 51 -15.33 6.83 12.73
CA ARG A 51 -14.79 6.06 11.60
C ARG A 51 -15.41 4.66 11.45
N GLY A 52 -16.36 4.28 12.30
CA GLY A 52 -16.91 2.92 12.32
C GLY A 52 -15.92 1.87 12.86
N LEU A 53 -14.84 2.33 13.49
CA LEU A 53 -13.74 1.54 14.04
C LEU A 53 -13.77 1.46 15.58
N GLY A 54 -14.85 1.91 16.23
CA GLY A 54 -14.96 1.99 17.70
C GLY A 54 -14.73 0.64 18.40
N VAL A 55 -15.03 -0.48 17.73
CA VAL A 55 -14.77 -1.82 18.27
C VAL A 55 -13.29 -2.10 18.55
N LEU A 56 -12.37 -1.37 17.92
CA LEU A 56 -10.93 -1.56 18.09
C LEU A 56 -10.39 -1.04 19.44
N VAL A 57 -11.21 -0.27 20.17
CA VAL A 57 -10.89 0.19 21.53
C VAL A 57 -10.88 -0.98 22.52
N HIS A 58 -11.62 -2.06 22.24
CA HIS A 58 -11.70 -3.21 23.12
C HIS A 58 -10.37 -3.98 23.22
N ARG A 59 -10.02 -4.38 24.46
CA ARG A 59 -8.71 -4.97 24.80
C ARG A 59 -8.42 -6.34 24.17
N GLU A 60 -9.44 -7.05 23.71
CA GLU A 60 -9.30 -8.41 23.17
C GLU A 60 -9.10 -8.46 21.65
N TRP A 61 -9.16 -7.32 20.96
CA TRP A 61 -9.09 -7.31 19.50
C TRP A 61 -7.66 -7.55 18.99
N PRO A 62 -7.48 -8.35 17.91
CA PRO A 62 -6.18 -8.83 17.45
C PRO A 62 -5.25 -7.70 16.95
N TRP A 63 -5.83 -6.56 16.58
CA TRP A 63 -5.15 -5.40 16.00
C TRP A 63 -4.36 -4.57 17.01
N ARG A 64 -4.59 -4.78 18.31
CA ARG A 64 -3.84 -4.12 19.39
C ARG A 64 -3.70 -2.59 19.27
N VAL A 65 -4.66 -1.91 18.64
CA VAL A 65 -4.67 -0.44 18.46
C VAL A 65 -4.53 0.27 19.82
N GLY A 66 -3.75 1.35 19.85
CA GLY A 66 -3.51 2.15 21.05
C GLY A 66 -3.51 3.65 20.75
N TYR A 67 -3.12 4.46 21.73
CA TYR A 67 -3.00 5.91 21.62
C TYR A 67 -1.69 6.38 22.26
N ALA A 68 -0.94 7.20 21.54
CA ALA A 68 0.20 7.92 22.06
C ALA A 68 -0.31 9.27 22.60
N PRO A 69 -0.29 9.50 23.92
CA PRO A 69 -0.78 10.75 24.50
C PRO A 69 0.08 11.95 24.04
N PRO A 70 -0.42 13.19 24.19
CA PRO A 70 0.43 14.36 24.08
C PRO A 70 1.53 14.32 25.16
N GLY A 71 2.65 14.99 24.89
CA GLY A 71 3.78 15.04 25.81
C GLY A 71 5.09 14.62 25.15
N TRP A 72 6.21 15.09 25.70
CA TRP A 72 7.52 14.93 25.08
C TRP A 72 8.22 13.62 25.44
N SER A 73 7.90 13.00 26.57
CA SER A 73 8.68 11.88 27.11
C SER A 73 7.84 10.89 27.93
N SER A 74 6.54 10.80 27.67
CA SER A 74 5.60 9.99 28.46
C SER A 74 5.88 8.50 28.29
N LEU A 75 6.03 8.03 27.04
CA LEU A 75 6.44 6.65 26.76
C LEU A 75 7.89 6.43 27.23
N THR A 76 8.79 7.34 26.88
CA THR A 76 10.22 7.23 27.21
C THR A 76 10.43 7.06 28.72
N GLY A 77 9.75 7.87 29.55
CA GLY A 77 9.81 7.77 31.00
C GLY A 77 9.28 6.42 31.50
N HIS A 78 8.13 5.98 30.98
CA HIS A 78 7.54 4.69 31.32
C HIS A 78 8.48 3.51 30.99
N LEU A 79 9.09 3.49 29.80
CA LEU A 79 9.98 2.41 29.40
C LEU A 79 11.34 2.45 30.14
N ARG A 80 11.85 3.64 30.48
CA ARG A 80 13.05 3.74 31.32
C ARG A 80 12.81 3.19 32.72
N ALA A 81 11.64 3.47 33.32
CA ALA A 81 11.24 2.90 34.59
C ALA A 81 11.10 1.35 34.53
N ALA A 82 10.79 0.81 33.34
CA ALA A 82 10.77 -0.63 33.06
C ALA A 82 12.15 -1.23 32.73
N GLY A 83 13.24 -0.45 32.85
CA GLY A 83 14.61 -0.95 32.69
C GLY A 83 15.14 -1.00 31.25
N PHE A 84 14.53 -0.27 30.30
CA PHE A 84 15.09 -0.12 28.95
C PHE A 84 16.12 1.00 28.85
N THR A 85 17.23 0.75 28.16
CA THR A 85 18.31 1.72 27.98
C THR A 85 17.96 2.74 26.88
N PRO A 86 18.59 3.94 26.89
CA PRO A 86 18.39 4.92 25.82
C PRO A 86 18.65 4.37 24.41
N GLU A 87 19.69 3.55 24.26
CA GLU A 87 20.10 2.92 23.00
C GLU A 87 19.06 1.92 22.51
N GLU A 88 18.46 1.14 23.42
CA GLU A 88 17.36 0.22 23.10
C GLU A 88 16.12 0.99 22.61
N LEU A 89 15.76 2.09 23.26
CA LEU A 89 14.59 2.89 22.87
C LEU A 89 14.78 3.58 21.51
N ILE A 90 15.97 4.12 21.25
CA ILE A 90 16.33 4.69 19.93
C ILE A 90 16.41 3.58 18.87
N GLY A 91 17.01 2.45 19.24
CA GLY A 91 17.20 1.28 18.39
C GLY A 91 15.89 0.65 17.94
N ALA A 92 14.88 0.60 18.83
CA ALA A 92 13.51 0.20 18.53
C ALA A 92 12.71 1.30 17.80
N GLY A 93 13.27 2.51 17.67
CA GLY A 93 12.61 3.65 17.02
C GLY A 93 11.48 4.27 17.84
N LEU A 94 11.45 4.05 19.15
CA LEU A 94 10.44 4.57 20.08
C LEU A 94 10.78 5.97 20.58
N SER A 95 12.07 6.27 20.71
CA SER A 95 12.59 7.56 21.18
C SER A 95 13.62 8.16 20.22
N ALA A 96 13.82 9.47 20.33
CA ALA A 96 14.86 10.22 19.63
C ALA A 96 15.62 11.13 20.59
N ARG A 97 16.92 11.35 20.35
CA ARG A 97 17.71 12.33 21.11
C ARG A 97 17.29 13.76 20.73
N THR A 98 17.22 14.65 21.71
CA THR A 98 17.02 16.08 21.42
C THR A 98 18.31 16.70 20.88
N ARG A 99 18.18 17.85 20.22
CA ARG A 99 19.34 18.67 19.82
C ARG A 99 19.99 19.38 21.01
N THR A 100 19.29 19.50 22.13
CA THR A 100 19.68 20.28 23.30
C THR A 100 20.46 19.49 24.34
N GLY A 101 20.64 18.19 24.16
CA GLY A 101 21.52 17.37 24.98
C GLY A 101 21.49 15.90 24.58
N PRO A 102 22.64 15.21 24.52
CA PRO A 102 22.72 13.83 24.05
C PRO A 102 21.90 12.85 24.92
N ASP A 103 21.67 13.15 26.19
CA ASP A 103 20.98 12.27 27.15
C ASP A 103 19.48 12.54 27.29
N ARG A 104 18.98 13.61 26.64
CA ARG A 104 17.55 13.91 26.64
C ARG A 104 16.88 13.17 25.49
N LEU A 105 16.01 12.25 25.85
CA LEU A 105 15.16 11.52 24.93
C LEU A 105 13.75 12.09 24.88
N ILE A 106 13.19 12.08 23.68
CA ILE A 106 11.79 12.42 23.42
C ILE A 106 11.10 11.26 22.69
N ASP A 107 9.79 11.14 22.91
CA ASP A 107 8.94 10.16 22.26
C ASP A 107 8.84 10.45 20.77
N VAL A 108 8.96 9.43 19.90
CA VAL A 108 8.80 9.60 18.45
C VAL A 108 7.34 9.90 18.09
N PHE A 109 6.40 9.21 18.75
CA PHE A 109 4.96 9.37 18.52
C PHE A 109 4.32 10.14 19.67
N ARG A 110 3.53 11.16 19.31
CA ARG A 110 2.84 12.04 20.25
C ARG A 110 1.51 12.45 19.62
N ASP A 111 0.46 12.42 20.43
CA ASP A 111 -0.92 12.72 20.03
C ASP A 111 -1.37 11.99 18.75
N ARG A 112 -1.27 10.65 18.79
CA ARG A 112 -1.53 9.79 17.62
C ARG A 112 -2.27 8.52 18.00
N VAL A 113 -3.21 8.10 17.16
CA VAL A 113 -3.73 6.73 17.17
C VAL A 113 -2.65 5.81 16.64
N MET A 114 -2.33 4.77 17.40
CA MET A 114 -1.19 3.89 17.18
C MET A 114 -1.65 2.53 16.65
N PHE A 115 -1.14 2.17 15.47
CA PHE A 115 -1.34 0.86 14.84
C PHE A 115 -0.02 0.09 14.91
N PRO A 116 0.10 -0.93 15.79
CA PRO A 116 1.30 -1.76 15.84
C PRO A 116 1.49 -2.51 14.52
N VAL A 117 2.70 -2.50 13.99
CA VAL A 117 3.10 -3.33 12.85
C VAL A 117 3.72 -4.60 13.40
N ARG A 118 3.16 -5.75 13.04
CA ARG A 118 3.57 -7.05 13.56
C ARG A 118 4.30 -7.87 12.50
N HIS A 119 5.38 -8.51 12.93
CA HIS A 119 6.06 -9.50 12.11
C HIS A 119 5.17 -10.74 11.93
N PRO A 120 5.28 -11.49 10.82
CA PRO A 120 4.69 -12.83 10.68
C PRO A 120 5.16 -13.87 11.70
N ALA A 121 5.99 -13.52 12.68
CA ALA A 121 6.28 -14.34 13.86
C ALA A 121 5.40 -13.99 15.08
N GLY A 122 4.57 -12.94 14.99
CA GLY A 122 3.59 -12.55 16.03
C GLY A 122 3.97 -11.33 16.86
N HIS A 123 5.26 -10.98 16.93
CA HIS A 123 5.76 -9.84 17.72
C HIS A 123 5.54 -8.51 17.00
N ALA A 124 5.27 -7.45 17.76
CA ALA A 124 5.27 -6.09 17.23
C ALA A 124 6.72 -5.63 16.98
N VAL A 125 6.96 -4.97 15.85
CA VAL A 125 8.30 -4.52 15.43
C VAL A 125 8.37 -3.02 15.16
N ALA A 126 7.23 -2.37 14.98
CA ALA A 126 7.10 -0.95 14.71
C ALA A 126 5.65 -0.48 14.94
N PHE A 127 5.38 0.77 14.62
CA PHE A 127 4.10 1.44 14.68
C PHE A 127 3.87 2.31 13.43
N LEU A 128 2.59 2.45 13.09
CA LEU A 128 2.07 3.52 12.24
C LEU A 128 1.23 4.42 13.15
N GLY A 129 1.54 5.71 13.20
CA GLY A 129 0.88 6.68 14.06
C GLY A 129 0.06 7.67 13.23
N ARG A 130 -1.27 7.63 13.37
CA ARG A 130 -2.17 8.56 12.68
C ARG A 130 -2.48 9.76 13.59
N SER A 131 -2.27 10.97 13.08
CA SER A 131 -2.66 12.19 13.82
C SER A 131 -4.18 12.33 13.88
N GLY A 132 -4.67 12.99 14.92
CA GLY A 132 -6.08 13.38 15.00
C GLY A 132 -6.49 14.33 13.86
N PRO A 133 -7.79 14.44 13.54
CA PRO A 133 -8.30 15.32 12.49
C PRO A 133 -8.04 16.81 12.77
N HIS A 134 -7.84 17.19 14.03
CA HIS A 134 -7.53 18.56 14.47
C HIS A 134 -6.05 18.76 14.81
N ALA A 135 -5.18 17.80 14.50
CA ALA A 135 -3.76 18.02 14.65
C ALA A 135 -3.33 19.17 13.72
N GLY A 136 -2.45 20.05 14.20
CA GLY A 136 -1.95 21.20 13.43
C GLY A 136 -1.12 20.77 12.20
N ASP A 137 -0.08 21.53 11.86
CA ASP A 137 0.79 21.23 10.72
C ASP A 137 1.74 20.03 11.01
N VAL A 138 1.16 18.83 11.07
CA VAL A 138 1.88 17.57 11.27
C VAL A 138 1.44 16.53 10.24
N PRO A 139 2.31 15.57 9.86
CA PRO A 139 1.94 14.53 8.92
C PRO A 139 0.75 13.70 9.41
N LYS A 140 -0.24 13.48 8.53
CA LYS A 140 -1.42 12.63 8.77
C LYS A 140 -1.04 11.25 9.29
N TYR A 141 0.02 10.67 8.71
CA TYR A 141 0.63 9.42 9.17
C TYR A 141 2.13 9.61 9.43
N LEU A 142 2.60 9.03 10.52
CA LEU A 142 4.00 8.93 10.89
C LEU A 142 4.36 7.45 11.03
N ASN A 143 5.52 7.04 10.53
CA ASN A 143 6.00 5.66 10.62
C ASN A 143 7.33 5.63 11.37
N ASN A 144 7.64 4.51 12.01
CA ASN A 144 9.00 4.30 12.53
C ASN A 144 10.04 4.40 11.40
N PRO A 145 11.25 4.90 11.71
CA PRO A 145 12.40 4.74 10.83
C PRO A 145 12.78 3.25 10.69
N ARG A 146 13.68 2.94 9.74
CA ARG A 146 14.27 1.60 9.64
C ARG A 146 15.07 1.29 10.91
N THR A 147 14.88 0.08 11.46
CA THR A 147 15.60 -0.45 12.61
C THR A 147 16.15 -1.84 12.30
N ALA A 148 16.93 -2.41 13.23
CA ALA A 148 17.43 -3.78 13.12
C ALA A 148 16.31 -4.83 13.07
N ILE A 149 15.14 -4.52 13.65
CA ILE A 149 13.97 -5.42 13.69
C ILE A 149 12.86 -5.03 12.71
N TYR A 150 12.98 -3.90 12.00
CA TYR A 150 11.93 -3.38 11.13
C TYR A 150 12.45 -2.75 9.84
N ASN A 151 11.94 -3.26 8.72
CA ASN A 151 12.06 -2.65 7.40
C ASN A 151 10.67 -2.52 6.76
N LYS A 152 10.21 -1.28 6.56
CA LYS A 152 8.91 -0.96 5.98
C LYS A 152 8.66 -1.57 4.60
N SER A 153 9.72 -1.83 3.81
CA SER A 153 9.61 -2.46 2.49
C SER A 153 9.50 -3.98 2.55
N HIS A 154 9.65 -4.63 3.71
CA HIS A 154 9.63 -6.09 3.83
C HIS A 154 8.40 -6.61 4.58
N LEU A 155 7.49 -5.72 4.98
CA LEU A 155 6.32 -6.07 5.77
C LEU A 155 5.08 -5.40 5.20
N LEU A 156 3.94 -6.07 5.35
CA LEU A 156 2.61 -5.52 5.10
C LEU A 156 1.83 -5.52 6.41
N PHE A 157 1.20 -4.39 6.71
CA PHE A 157 0.27 -4.30 7.83
C PHE A 157 -0.94 -5.22 7.58
N GLY A 158 -1.35 -5.97 8.61
CA GLY A 158 -2.48 -6.90 8.54
C GLY A 158 -2.12 -8.36 8.26
N LEU A 159 -0.85 -8.68 7.98
CA LEU A 159 -0.40 -10.07 7.74
C LEU A 159 -0.53 -10.94 9.00
N ALA A 160 -0.05 -10.43 10.14
CA ALA A 160 0.01 -11.21 11.37
C ALA A 160 -1.36 -11.33 12.04
N GLU A 161 -2.22 -10.32 11.89
CA GLU A 161 -3.54 -10.21 12.51
C GLU A 161 -4.60 -11.07 11.80
N GLN A 162 -4.35 -11.49 10.56
CA GLN A 162 -5.33 -12.17 9.70
C GLN A 162 -4.91 -13.57 9.27
N ARG A 163 -4.03 -14.24 10.02
CA ARG A 163 -3.50 -15.57 9.68
C ARG A 163 -4.58 -16.59 9.37
N ASP A 164 -5.64 -16.63 10.17
CA ASP A 164 -6.72 -17.60 9.99
C ASP A 164 -7.45 -17.38 8.65
N ARG A 165 -7.64 -16.12 8.27
CA ARG A 165 -8.25 -15.76 6.98
C ARG A 165 -7.31 -16.06 5.80
N ILE A 166 -6.01 -15.84 5.99
CA ILE A 166 -4.97 -16.19 5.01
C ILE A 166 -4.93 -17.71 4.80
N ALA A 167 -4.90 -18.48 5.89
CA ALA A 167 -4.93 -19.94 5.87
C ALA A 167 -6.21 -20.48 5.20
N ALA A 168 -7.35 -19.82 5.44
CA ALA A 168 -8.62 -20.10 4.77
C ALA A 168 -8.67 -19.67 3.29
N ARG A 169 -7.55 -19.23 2.70
CA ARG A 169 -7.41 -18.83 1.29
C ARG A 169 -8.39 -17.74 0.87
N TRP A 170 -8.63 -16.78 1.75
CA TRP A 170 -9.38 -15.57 1.43
C TRP A 170 -8.64 -14.72 0.40
N THR A 171 -9.38 -13.99 -0.43
CA THR A 171 -8.82 -13.17 -1.51
C THR A 171 -7.95 -12.05 -0.91
N PRO A 172 -6.66 -11.96 -1.26
CA PRO A 172 -5.82 -10.84 -0.86
C PRO A 172 -6.32 -9.53 -1.46
N VAL A 173 -6.37 -8.49 -0.64
CA VAL A 173 -6.71 -7.13 -1.05
C VAL A 173 -5.60 -6.19 -0.67
N LEU A 174 -5.00 -5.50 -1.62
CA LEU A 174 -4.00 -4.46 -1.37
C LEU A 174 -4.71 -3.11 -1.24
N VAL A 175 -4.57 -2.46 -0.08
CA VAL A 175 -5.15 -1.14 0.23
C VAL A 175 -4.04 -0.14 0.61
N GLU A 176 -4.38 1.14 0.75
CA GLU A 176 -3.39 2.20 1.00
C GLU A 176 -2.86 2.20 2.44
N GLY A 177 -3.77 2.11 3.42
CA GLY A 177 -3.42 2.34 4.81
C GLY A 177 -4.04 1.38 5.82
N PRO A 178 -3.62 1.49 7.09
CA PRO A 178 -4.12 0.63 8.16
C PRO A 178 -5.63 0.81 8.40
N ALA A 179 -6.17 2.02 8.20
CA ALA A 179 -7.60 2.27 8.34
C ALA A 179 -8.43 1.46 7.31
N ASP A 180 -7.96 1.36 6.07
CA ASP A 180 -8.63 0.60 5.02
C ASP A 180 -8.53 -0.90 5.28
N VAL A 181 -7.38 -1.36 5.79
CA VAL A 181 -7.21 -2.75 6.21
C VAL A 181 -8.27 -3.12 7.25
N LEU A 182 -8.44 -2.27 8.26
CA LEU A 182 -9.43 -2.45 9.32
C LEU A 182 -10.86 -2.40 8.77
N ALA A 183 -11.13 -1.50 7.82
CA ALA A 183 -12.44 -1.37 7.20
C ALA A 183 -12.85 -2.61 6.42
N VAL A 184 -11.96 -3.11 5.56
CA VAL A 184 -12.19 -4.38 4.84
C VAL A 184 -12.32 -5.51 5.86
N TRP A 185 -11.44 -5.56 6.85
CA TRP A 185 -11.47 -6.62 7.85
C TRP A 185 -12.80 -6.69 8.62
N LEU A 186 -13.32 -5.53 9.06
CA LEU A 186 -14.62 -5.39 9.73
C LEU A 186 -15.81 -5.70 8.82
N SER A 187 -15.70 -5.44 7.51
CA SER A 187 -16.77 -5.75 6.55
C SER A 187 -17.06 -7.26 6.45
N TYR A 188 -16.09 -8.09 6.85
CA TYR A 188 -16.13 -9.55 6.87
C TYR A 188 -16.08 -10.16 8.29
N SER A 189 -16.17 -9.37 9.38
CA SER A 189 -16.06 -9.91 10.75
C SER A 189 -17.19 -10.88 11.15
N ARG A 190 -18.33 -10.84 10.44
CA ARG A 190 -19.47 -11.76 10.64
C ARG A 190 -19.68 -12.75 9.50
N SER A 191 -18.75 -12.85 8.55
CA SER A 191 -18.87 -13.83 7.46
C SER A 191 -18.15 -15.12 7.84
N GLY A 192 -18.89 -16.23 7.97
CA GLY A 192 -18.32 -17.58 7.90
C GLY A 192 -18.12 -17.97 6.44
N GLY A 193 -16.94 -18.46 6.06
CA GLY A 193 -16.66 -18.94 4.70
C GLY A 193 -15.60 -18.13 3.97
N THR A 194 -15.81 -17.88 2.67
CA THR A 194 -14.86 -17.11 1.84
C THR A 194 -14.94 -15.62 2.15
N GLY A 195 -13.82 -14.92 2.07
CA GLY A 195 -13.70 -13.52 2.47
C GLY A 195 -12.60 -12.78 1.71
N ALA A 196 -12.25 -11.61 2.22
CA ALA A 196 -11.13 -10.81 1.76
C ALA A 196 -10.15 -10.52 2.91
N VAL A 197 -8.86 -10.56 2.63
CA VAL A 197 -7.78 -10.22 3.58
C VAL A 197 -7.11 -8.96 3.06
N ALA A 198 -7.37 -7.84 3.71
CA ALA A 198 -6.74 -6.58 3.32
C ALA A 198 -5.36 -6.43 3.94
N LEU A 199 -4.41 -5.92 3.16
CA LEU A 199 -3.03 -5.69 3.53
C LEU A 199 -2.60 -4.32 3.00
N ALA A 200 -1.81 -3.59 3.77
CA ALA A 200 -1.31 -2.27 3.38
C ALA A 200 0.23 -2.18 3.47
N PRO A 201 0.89 -1.48 2.54
CA PRO A 201 2.26 -1.04 2.74
C PRO A 201 2.37 -0.15 3.98
N CYS A 202 3.50 -0.22 4.69
CA CYS A 202 3.72 0.54 5.92
C CYS A 202 4.13 2.00 5.63
N GLY A 203 3.26 2.75 4.95
CA GLY A 203 3.45 4.14 4.56
C GLY A 203 4.56 4.36 3.52
N THR A 204 4.58 3.49 2.51
CA THR A 204 5.42 3.59 1.32
C THR A 204 4.66 3.18 0.08
N THR A 205 5.22 3.44 -1.09
CA THR A 205 4.83 2.69 -2.29
C THR A 205 5.08 1.19 -2.06
N LEU A 206 4.29 0.35 -2.73
CA LEU A 206 4.52 -1.09 -2.80
C LEU A 206 5.96 -1.35 -3.31
N SER A 207 6.62 -2.35 -2.74
CA SER A 207 7.97 -2.80 -3.13
C SER A 207 7.94 -4.20 -3.73
N ASP A 208 9.02 -4.60 -4.40
CA ASP A 208 9.16 -5.96 -4.98
C ASP A 208 9.05 -7.07 -3.92
N THR A 209 9.65 -6.85 -2.74
CA THR A 209 9.54 -7.79 -1.62
C THR A 209 8.10 -7.94 -1.15
N GLN A 210 7.35 -6.84 -1.01
CA GLN A 210 5.92 -6.90 -0.65
C GLN A 210 5.06 -7.53 -1.75
N ALA A 211 5.36 -7.27 -3.03
CA ALA A 211 4.69 -7.92 -4.15
C ALA A 211 4.94 -9.44 -4.15
N SER A 212 6.15 -9.86 -3.77
CA SER A 212 6.50 -11.29 -3.60
C SER A 212 5.71 -11.92 -2.45
N ILE A 213 5.58 -11.23 -1.32
CA ILE A 213 4.72 -11.68 -0.20
C ILE A 213 3.28 -11.86 -0.68
N LEU A 214 2.72 -10.89 -1.40
CA LEU A 214 1.34 -10.96 -1.91
C LEU A 214 1.13 -12.15 -2.85
N ARG A 215 2.07 -12.39 -3.74
CA ARG A 215 2.08 -13.54 -4.67
C ARG A 215 2.05 -14.88 -3.94
N GLU A 216 2.74 -14.99 -2.81
CA GLU A 216 2.87 -16.22 -2.01
C GLU A 216 1.64 -16.51 -1.15
N LEU A 217 0.71 -15.56 -1.03
CA LEU A 217 -0.50 -15.78 -0.24
C LEU A 217 -1.36 -16.91 -0.83
N PRO A 218 -1.86 -17.85 -0.02
CA PRO A 218 -2.64 -19.01 -0.51
C PRO A 218 -3.88 -18.66 -1.34
N GLY A 219 -4.46 -17.47 -1.14
CA GLY A 219 -5.61 -16.96 -1.89
C GLY A 219 -5.26 -16.28 -3.22
N ALA A 220 -3.99 -15.93 -3.46
CA ALA A 220 -3.56 -15.16 -4.63
C ALA A 220 -3.83 -15.86 -5.96
N ALA A 221 -3.83 -17.20 -5.98
CA ALA A 221 -4.18 -17.99 -7.17
C ALA A 221 -5.65 -17.81 -7.61
N ARG A 222 -6.54 -17.40 -6.69
CA ARG A 222 -7.94 -17.04 -7.01
C ARG A 222 -8.08 -15.59 -7.48
N GLY A 223 -7.02 -14.81 -7.34
CA GLY A 223 -6.96 -13.39 -7.69
C GLY A 223 -6.48 -12.53 -6.55
N LEU A 224 -6.01 -11.33 -6.90
CA LEU A 224 -5.61 -10.28 -5.98
C LEU A 224 -6.32 -8.99 -6.38
N VAL A 225 -6.93 -8.32 -5.40
CA VAL A 225 -7.69 -7.08 -5.64
C VAL A 225 -6.92 -5.89 -5.10
N THR A 226 -6.71 -4.82 -5.86
CA THR A 226 -6.30 -3.52 -5.30
C THR A 226 -7.52 -2.68 -4.98
N ALA A 227 -7.49 -1.96 -3.86
CA ALA A 227 -8.55 -1.08 -3.42
C ALA A 227 -7.91 0.22 -2.91
N PHE A 228 -7.60 1.11 -3.85
CA PHE A 228 -6.98 2.41 -3.63
C PHE A 228 -7.98 3.54 -3.84
N ASP A 229 -7.61 4.75 -3.45
CA ASP A 229 -8.47 5.92 -3.54
C ASP A 229 -8.80 6.27 -4.99
N ALA A 230 -10.00 6.77 -5.23
CA ALA A 230 -10.45 7.17 -6.58
C ALA A 230 -9.90 8.56 -7.02
N ASP A 231 -8.70 8.93 -6.57
CA ASP A 231 -8.04 10.20 -6.88
C ASP A 231 -6.80 10.01 -7.78
N ALA A 232 -6.08 11.09 -8.10
CA ALA A 232 -4.90 11.01 -8.96
C ALA A 232 -3.75 10.18 -8.35
N ALA A 233 -3.60 10.21 -7.02
CA ALA A 233 -2.56 9.48 -6.31
C ALA A 233 -2.87 7.97 -6.27
N GLY A 234 -4.13 7.60 -6.02
CA GLY A 234 -4.63 6.24 -6.06
C GLY A 234 -4.59 5.63 -7.47
N ARG A 235 -4.94 6.40 -8.51
CA ARG A 235 -4.73 5.98 -9.92
C ARG A 235 -3.26 5.65 -10.20
N ALA A 236 -2.34 6.52 -9.75
CA ALA A 236 -0.91 6.27 -9.88
C ALA A 236 -0.44 5.06 -9.04
N ALA A 237 -1.11 4.77 -7.91
CA ALA A 237 -0.85 3.58 -7.11
C ALA A 237 -1.28 2.29 -7.82
N VAL A 238 -2.43 2.28 -8.51
CA VAL A 238 -2.86 1.15 -9.37
C VAL A 238 -1.80 0.87 -10.44
N ASP A 239 -1.34 1.88 -11.18
CA ASP A 239 -0.35 1.70 -12.26
C ASP A 239 0.98 1.12 -11.73
N ARG A 240 1.42 1.57 -10.55
CA ARG A 240 2.63 1.04 -9.89
C ARG A 240 2.43 -0.39 -9.42
N ALA A 241 1.30 -0.67 -8.77
CA ALA A 241 0.97 -1.99 -8.27
C ALA A 241 0.86 -3.00 -9.42
N TRP A 242 0.22 -2.62 -10.53
CA TRP A 242 0.12 -3.44 -11.73
C TRP A 242 1.51 -3.91 -12.20
N ARG A 243 2.45 -2.99 -12.40
CA ARG A 243 3.81 -3.33 -12.83
C ARG A 243 4.51 -4.29 -11.87
N LEU A 244 4.45 -4.01 -10.57
CA LEU A 244 5.13 -4.83 -9.55
C LEU A 244 4.51 -6.23 -9.43
N LEU A 245 3.18 -6.33 -9.41
CA LEU A 245 2.46 -7.60 -9.26
C LEU A 245 2.60 -8.48 -10.51
N ARG A 246 2.61 -7.86 -11.70
CA ARG A 246 2.99 -8.49 -12.96
C ARG A 246 4.42 -9.01 -12.92
N HIS A 247 5.39 -8.17 -12.55
CA HIS A 247 6.80 -8.58 -12.49
C HIS A 247 7.04 -9.71 -11.49
N ALA A 248 6.31 -9.69 -10.37
CA ALA A 248 6.30 -10.77 -9.40
C ALA A 248 5.66 -12.06 -9.93
N ARG A 249 4.95 -12.03 -11.08
CA ARG A 249 4.21 -13.16 -11.65
C ARG A 249 3.16 -13.72 -10.68
N CYS A 250 2.29 -12.83 -10.19
CA CYS A 250 1.15 -13.25 -9.37
C CYS A 250 0.32 -14.34 -10.10
N PRO A 251 -0.06 -15.44 -9.41
CA PRO A 251 -0.58 -16.64 -10.06
C PRO A 251 -2.05 -16.55 -10.51
N GLY A 252 -2.80 -15.56 -10.04
CA GLY A 252 -4.21 -15.38 -10.34
C GLY A 252 -4.51 -14.02 -10.99
N PRO A 253 -5.78 -13.75 -11.33
CA PRO A 253 -6.17 -12.49 -11.94
C PRO A 253 -5.87 -11.29 -11.04
N LEU A 254 -5.35 -10.22 -11.66
CA LEU A 254 -5.11 -8.95 -10.99
C LEU A 254 -6.30 -8.03 -11.23
N LEU A 255 -7.02 -7.71 -10.16
CA LEU A 255 -8.24 -6.92 -10.21
C LEU A 255 -8.08 -5.61 -9.42
N ALA A 256 -8.87 -4.61 -9.76
CA ALA A 256 -8.96 -3.36 -9.02
C ALA A 256 -10.42 -3.06 -8.71
N ALA A 257 -10.71 -2.78 -7.44
CA ALA A 257 -12.02 -2.37 -6.98
C ALA A 257 -12.27 -0.91 -7.35
N GLU A 258 -13.46 -0.64 -7.89
CA GLU A 258 -13.89 0.72 -8.18
C GLU A 258 -14.74 1.28 -7.04
N PHE A 259 -14.38 2.49 -6.62
CA PHE A 259 -15.13 3.28 -5.66
C PHE A 259 -15.74 4.51 -6.33
N ARG A 260 -16.76 5.10 -5.71
CA ARG A 260 -17.26 6.42 -6.14
C ARG A 260 -16.14 7.45 -5.97
N ALA A 261 -16.14 8.48 -6.80
CA ALA A 261 -15.14 9.54 -6.72
C ALA A 261 -14.99 10.07 -5.28
N GLY A 262 -13.75 10.09 -4.78
CA GLY A 262 -13.43 10.56 -3.43
C GLY A 262 -13.75 9.59 -2.27
N ALA A 263 -14.16 8.34 -2.55
CA ALA A 263 -14.38 7.35 -1.50
C ALA A 263 -13.21 6.35 -1.40
N ASP A 264 -12.85 6.02 -0.15
CA ASP A 264 -11.91 4.96 0.22
C ASP A 264 -12.64 3.82 0.98
N PRO A 265 -12.02 2.65 1.24
CA PRO A 265 -12.63 1.60 2.04
C PRO A 265 -13.10 2.04 3.43
N ALA A 266 -12.35 2.88 4.13
CA ALA A 266 -12.67 3.38 5.46
C ALA A 266 -13.88 4.34 5.46
N ASP A 267 -14.03 5.16 4.44
CA ASP A 267 -15.13 6.10 4.24
C ASP A 267 -16.40 5.36 3.82
N LEU A 268 -16.29 4.33 2.98
CA LEU A 268 -17.42 3.45 2.68
C LEU A 268 -17.95 2.77 3.93
N LEU A 269 -17.07 2.27 4.81
CA LEU A 269 -17.48 1.54 6.02
C LEU A 269 -18.43 2.36 6.92
N ARG A 270 -18.24 3.68 6.99
CA ARG A 270 -19.01 4.59 7.85
C ARG A 270 -20.49 4.66 7.49
N GLY A 271 -20.86 4.37 6.24
CA GLY A 271 -22.24 4.46 5.78
C GLY A 271 -23.16 3.38 6.39
N PRO A 272 -24.49 3.61 6.45
CA PRO A 272 -25.47 2.65 6.99
C PRO A 272 -25.47 1.26 6.32
N SER A 273 -24.94 1.15 5.09
CA SER A 273 -24.73 -0.12 4.36
C SER A 273 -23.27 -0.34 3.96
N GLY A 274 -22.35 0.34 4.64
CA GLY A 274 -20.94 0.43 4.26
C GLY A 274 -20.25 -0.92 4.12
N ARG A 275 -20.50 -1.83 5.05
CA ARG A 275 -19.97 -3.21 4.98
C ARG A 275 -20.41 -3.93 3.71
N ALA A 276 -21.71 -3.88 3.38
CA ALA A 276 -22.24 -4.57 2.19
C ALA A 276 -21.74 -3.93 0.89
N GLN A 277 -21.65 -2.59 0.86
CA GLN A 277 -21.09 -1.85 -0.27
C GLN A 277 -19.62 -2.19 -0.50
N LEU A 278 -18.81 -2.20 0.56
CA LEU A 278 -17.39 -2.56 0.47
C LEU A 278 -17.21 -4.01 -0.02
N ARG A 279 -17.98 -4.97 0.51
CA ARG A 279 -17.95 -6.35 0.00
C ARG A 279 -18.34 -6.44 -1.47
N THR A 280 -19.34 -5.66 -1.90
CA THR A 280 -19.79 -5.62 -3.29
C THR A 280 -18.72 -5.03 -4.21
N ALA A 281 -18.08 -3.93 -3.80
CA ALA A 281 -16.99 -3.31 -4.52
C ALA A 281 -15.82 -4.29 -4.74
N LEU A 282 -15.41 -4.98 -3.67
CA LEU A 282 -14.28 -5.91 -3.72
C LEU A 282 -14.56 -7.21 -4.50
N ARG A 283 -15.81 -7.69 -4.54
CA ARG A 283 -16.13 -9.00 -5.15
C ARG A 283 -16.81 -8.93 -6.50
N ARG A 284 -17.71 -7.97 -6.69
CA ARG A 284 -18.62 -7.93 -7.85
C ARG A 284 -18.29 -6.80 -8.82
N ARG A 285 -17.63 -5.74 -8.34
CA ARG A 285 -17.26 -4.58 -9.16
C ARG A 285 -15.75 -4.45 -9.37
N ALA A 286 -14.97 -5.41 -8.87
CA ALA A 286 -13.56 -5.46 -9.18
C ALA A 286 -13.38 -5.87 -10.64
N ARG A 287 -12.58 -5.10 -11.38
CA ARG A 287 -12.32 -5.27 -12.81
C ARG A 287 -10.84 -5.51 -13.07
N PRO A 288 -10.44 -6.03 -14.24
CA PRO A 288 -9.02 -6.22 -14.57
C PRO A 288 -8.20 -4.94 -14.35
N MET A 289 -7.07 -5.06 -13.64
CA MET A 289 -6.19 -3.92 -13.38
C MET A 289 -5.68 -3.28 -14.67
N LEU A 290 -5.37 -4.10 -15.69
CA LEU A 290 -4.88 -3.61 -16.97
C LEU A 290 -5.88 -2.69 -17.67
N ASP A 291 -7.18 -2.97 -17.56
CA ASP A 291 -8.21 -2.10 -18.10
C ASP A 291 -8.18 -0.71 -17.43
N MET A 292 -7.92 -0.66 -16.11
CA MET A 292 -7.76 0.62 -15.41
C MET A 292 -6.47 1.34 -15.80
N VAL A 293 -5.38 0.60 -16.03
CA VAL A 293 -4.12 1.18 -16.51
C VAL A 293 -4.28 1.82 -17.89
N VAL A 294 -5.07 1.20 -18.78
CA VAL A 294 -5.45 1.79 -20.08
C VAL A 294 -6.20 3.11 -19.86
N ASP A 295 -7.24 3.10 -19.01
CA ASP A 295 -8.05 4.29 -18.70
C ASP A 295 -7.20 5.43 -18.13
N HIS A 296 -6.31 5.12 -17.20
CA HIS A 296 -5.42 6.09 -16.57
C HIS A 296 -4.42 6.68 -17.56
N ARG A 297 -3.82 5.82 -18.41
CA ARG A 297 -2.84 6.26 -19.41
C ARG A 297 -3.50 7.16 -20.44
N LEU A 298 -4.70 6.80 -20.91
CA LEU A 298 -5.45 7.65 -21.84
C LEU A 298 -5.86 8.97 -21.19
N THR A 299 -6.40 8.95 -19.97
CA THR A 299 -6.76 10.16 -19.21
C THR A 299 -5.56 11.13 -19.14
N ARG A 300 -4.37 10.64 -18.79
CA ARG A 300 -3.15 11.48 -18.74
C ARG A 300 -2.73 12.02 -20.12
N LEU A 301 -2.95 11.27 -21.20
CA LEU A 301 -2.66 11.74 -22.54
C LEU A 301 -3.61 12.87 -22.95
N VAL A 302 -4.91 12.73 -22.66
CA VAL A 302 -5.93 13.76 -22.92
C VAL A 302 -5.71 15.00 -22.04
N GLU A 303 -5.36 14.83 -20.76
CA GLU A 303 -5.00 15.95 -19.88
C GLU A 303 -3.83 16.78 -20.42
N ARG A 304 -2.84 16.13 -21.07
CA ARG A 304 -1.70 16.81 -21.71
C ARG A 304 -2.02 17.38 -23.09
N HIS A 305 -2.93 16.73 -23.80
CA HIS A 305 -3.32 17.07 -25.17
C HIS A 305 -4.85 17.03 -25.26
N PRO A 306 -5.57 18.09 -24.88
CA PRO A 306 -7.03 18.08 -24.77
C PRO A 306 -7.77 17.70 -26.07
N ARG A 307 -7.15 18.01 -27.22
CA ARG A 307 -7.68 17.72 -28.56
C ARG A 307 -7.25 16.37 -29.14
N LEU A 308 -6.57 15.53 -28.34
CA LEU A 308 -5.98 14.26 -28.80
C LEU A 308 -6.98 13.34 -29.51
N LEU A 309 -8.25 13.36 -29.12
CA LEU A 309 -9.28 12.47 -29.66
C LEU A 309 -10.19 13.15 -30.68
N GLU A 310 -9.91 14.41 -31.06
CA GLU A 310 -10.76 15.17 -31.99
C GLU A 310 -10.55 14.73 -33.44
N ASP A 311 -9.30 14.47 -33.86
CA ASP A 311 -8.95 14.06 -35.22
C ASP A 311 -8.40 12.63 -35.31
N ILE A 312 -8.29 12.12 -36.54
CA ILE A 312 -7.85 10.74 -36.82
C ILE A 312 -6.38 10.55 -36.40
N ASP A 313 -5.51 11.52 -36.63
CA ASP A 313 -4.09 11.43 -36.33
C ASP A 313 -3.82 11.33 -34.84
N GLY A 314 -4.52 12.14 -34.04
CA GLY A 314 -4.50 12.12 -32.59
C GLY A 314 -5.05 10.83 -32.02
N ARG A 315 -6.17 10.31 -32.55
CA ARG A 315 -6.70 8.99 -32.17
C ARG A 315 -5.71 7.88 -32.48
N CYS A 316 -5.08 7.90 -33.65
CA CYS A 316 -4.01 6.96 -34.01
C CYS A 316 -2.80 7.10 -33.08
N ALA A 317 -2.43 8.32 -32.66
CA ALA A 317 -1.37 8.55 -31.70
C ALA A 317 -1.71 7.99 -30.31
N ALA A 318 -2.96 8.15 -29.85
CA ALA A 318 -3.44 7.53 -28.62
C ALA A 318 -3.36 6.00 -28.68
N VAL A 319 -3.78 5.39 -29.80
CA VAL A 319 -3.66 3.95 -30.04
C VAL A 319 -2.20 3.50 -29.93
N ARG A 320 -1.28 4.13 -30.67
CA ARG A 320 0.16 3.80 -30.60
C ARG A 320 0.71 3.91 -29.18
N ALA A 321 0.24 4.89 -28.40
CA ALA A 321 0.66 5.04 -27.02
C ALA A 321 0.09 3.96 -26.08
N LEU A 322 -1.06 3.35 -26.41
CA LEU A 322 -1.72 2.33 -25.58
C LEU A 322 -1.37 0.89 -25.97
N VAL A 323 -1.03 0.64 -27.24
CA VAL A 323 -0.68 -0.69 -27.78
C VAL A 323 0.34 -1.47 -26.95
N PRO A 324 1.39 -0.89 -26.36
CA PRO A 324 2.31 -1.64 -25.51
C PRO A 324 1.62 -2.37 -24.35
N LEU A 325 0.47 -1.88 -23.87
CA LEU A 325 -0.32 -2.54 -22.82
C LEU A 325 -0.96 -3.86 -23.28
N LEU A 326 -1.13 -4.09 -24.59
CA LEU A 326 -1.60 -5.37 -25.13
C LEU A 326 -0.58 -6.49 -24.86
N PHE A 327 0.71 -6.18 -24.99
CA PHE A 327 1.82 -7.10 -24.74
C PHE A 327 2.08 -7.28 -23.25
N GLU A 328 1.47 -6.43 -22.44
CA GLU A 328 1.39 -6.69 -21.02
C GLU A 328 0.43 -7.87 -20.78
N ALA A 329 -0.81 -7.89 -21.26
CA ALA A 329 -1.80 -8.94 -20.97
C ALA A 329 -1.25 -10.38 -20.69
N THR A 330 -1.71 -10.97 -19.59
CA THR A 330 -1.28 -12.30 -19.11
C THR A 330 -1.93 -13.47 -19.87
N SER A 331 -2.92 -13.17 -20.71
CA SER A 331 -3.61 -14.13 -21.56
C SER A 331 -4.11 -13.48 -22.86
N PRO A 332 -4.34 -14.25 -23.93
CA PRO A 332 -4.95 -13.74 -25.16
C PRO A 332 -6.32 -13.10 -24.92
N GLN A 333 -7.13 -13.64 -24.01
CA GLN A 333 -8.45 -13.09 -23.68
C GLN A 333 -8.35 -11.70 -23.02
N GLU A 334 -7.36 -11.51 -22.14
CA GLU A 334 -7.08 -10.21 -21.54
C GLU A 334 -6.60 -9.21 -22.61
N ALA A 335 -5.74 -9.64 -23.54
CA ALA A 335 -5.28 -8.80 -24.65
C ALA A 335 -6.44 -8.35 -25.56
N ILE A 336 -7.37 -9.25 -25.88
CA ILE A 336 -8.58 -8.92 -26.65
C ILE A 336 -9.46 -7.90 -25.92
N THR A 337 -9.60 -8.06 -24.59
CA THR A 337 -10.39 -7.13 -23.77
C THR A 337 -9.77 -5.73 -23.77
N VAL A 338 -8.44 -5.65 -23.63
CA VAL A 338 -7.69 -4.39 -23.73
C VAL A 338 -7.84 -3.78 -25.13
N ALA A 339 -7.73 -4.56 -26.20
CA ALA A 339 -7.89 -4.05 -27.57
C ALA A 339 -9.29 -3.45 -27.80
N ARG A 340 -10.34 -4.16 -27.37
CA ARG A 340 -11.73 -3.65 -27.42
C ARG A 340 -11.91 -2.38 -26.61
N ARG A 341 -11.23 -2.28 -25.47
CA ARG A 341 -11.24 -1.09 -24.62
C ARG A 341 -10.56 0.10 -25.28
N ILE A 342 -9.40 -0.11 -25.92
CA ILE A 342 -8.72 0.92 -26.72
C ILE A 342 -9.64 1.42 -27.83
N VAL A 343 -10.27 0.51 -28.59
CA VAL A 343 -11.27 0.85 -29.62
C VAL A 343 -12.40 1.71 -29.05
N ALA A 344 -13.01 1.27 -27.94
CA ALA A 344 -14.13 1.97 -27.33
C ALA A 344 -13.78 3.40 -26.89
N HIS A 345 -12.56 3.63 -26.41
CA HIS A 345 -12.13 4.95 -25.94
C HIS A 345 -11.60 5.88 -27.03
N THR A 346 -11.02 5.33 -28.09
CA THR A 346 -10.39 6.12 -29.16
C THR A 346 -11.31 6.30 -30.38
N GLY A 347 -12.31 5.44 -30.54
CA GLY A 347 -13.22 5.46 -31.69
C GLY A 347 -12.59 4.99 -33.01
N VAL A 348 -11.39 4.39 -32.99
CA VAL A 348 -10.78 3.80 -34.18
C VAL A 348 -11.27 2.35 -34.39
N GLY A 349 -11.06 1.82 -35.60
CA GLY A 349 -11.34 0.41 -35.90
C GLY A 349 -10.35 -0.56 -35.23
N VAL A 350 -10.78 -1.81 -35.06
CA VAL A 350 -9.93 -2.89 -34.51
C VAL A 350 -8.72 -3.20 -35.39
N ASP A 351 -8.86 -3.01 -36.69
CA ASP A 351 -7.81 -3.08 -37.71
C ASP A 351 -6.69 -2.07 -37.46
N THR A 352 -7.03 -0.85 -37.02
CA THR A 352 -6.04 0.18 -36.65
C THR A 352 -5.25 -0.25 -35.42
N VAL A 353 -5.92 -0.81 -34.40
CA VAL A 353 -5.27 -1.34 -33.19
C VAL A 353 -4.37 -2.53 -33.54
N ALA A 354 -4.85 -3.45 -34.38
CA ALA A 354 -4.10 -4.62 -34.81
C ALA A 354 -2.86 -4.23 -35.61
N THR A 355 -2.99 -3.29 -36.57
CA THR A 355 -1.87 -2.78 -37.36
C THR A 355 -0.81 -2.13 -36.47
N ALA A 356 -1.23 -1.28 -35.52
CA ALA A 356 -0.30 -0.65 -34.59
C ALA A 356 0.38 -1.67 -33.65
N ALA A 357 -0.31 -2.75 -33.27
CA ALA A 357 0.28 -3.84 -32.50
C ALA A 357 1.34 -4.62 -33.30
N ILE A 358 1.08 -4.90 -34.58
CA ILE A 358 2.05 -5.54 -35.48
C ILE A 358 3.30 -4.65 -35.61
N SER A 359 3.14 -3.37 -35.91
CA SER A 359 4.28 -2.45 -36.02
C SER A 359 5.08 -2.34 -34.72
N HIS A 360 4.42 -2.34 -33.56
CA HIS A 360 5.12 -2.35 -32.28
C HIS A 360 5.93 -3.62 -32.05
N LEU A 361 5.41 -4.78 -32.47
CA LEU A 361 6.12 -6.05 -32.37
C LEU A 361 7.34 -6.08 -33.31
N GLU A 362 7.21 -5.55 -34.53
CA GLU A 362 8.33 -5.40 -35.47
C GLU A 362 9.45 -4.53 -34.89
N ASP A 363 9.10 -3.38 -34.29
CA ASP A 363 10.05 -2.50 -33.60
C ASP A 363 10.79 -3.24 -32.47
N LEU A 364 10.06 -3.99 -31.63
CA LEU A 364 10.66 -4.77 -30.56
C LEU A 364 11.63 -5.82 -31.08
N LEU A 365 11.23 -6.60 -32.09
CA LEU A 365 12.06 -7.67 -32.66
C LEU A 365 13.34 -7.12 -33.31
N HIS A 366 13.25 -5.95 -33.94
CA HIS A 366 14.41 -5.30 -34.55
C HIS A 366 15.42 -4.77 -33.51
N ASP A 367 14.94 -4.29 -32.36
CA ASP A 367 15.81 -3.90 -31.24
C ASP A 367 16.58 -5.09 -30.62
N PHE A 368 16.09 -6.33 -30.81
CA PHE A 368 16.79 -7.56 -30.43
C PHE A 368 17.74 -8.10 -31.52
N GLY A 369 17.82 -7.45 -32.69
CA GLY A 369 18.73 -7.80 -33.78
C GLY A 369 20.21 -7.57 -33.45
N PRO A 370 21.13 -8.14 -34.27
CA PRO A 370 22.57 -7.93 -34.12
C PRO A 370 22.91 -6.43 -34.18
N PRO A 371 24.02 -5.98 -33.55
CA PRO A 371 24.29 -4.56 -33.29
C PRO A 371 24.26 -3.63 -34.51
N GLY A 372 24.41 -4.15 -35.73
CA GLY A 372 24.43 -3.39 -36.99
C GLY A 372 23.06 -2.98 -37.54
N GLU A 373 21.95 -3.53 -37.03
CA GLU A 373 20.60 -3.25 -37.53
C GLU A 373 19.80 -2.29 -36.63
N ARG A 374 20.26 -1.97 -35.42
CA ARG A 374 19.51 -1.11 -34.49
C ARG A 374 19.42 0.32 -35.01
N ARG A 375 18.21 0.90 -35.05
CA ARG A 375 18.02 2.32 -35.42
C ARG A 375 18.76 3.24 -34.45
N GLN A 376 19.55 4.17 -34.98
CA GLN A 376 19.95 5.35 -34.22
C GLN A 376 18.69 6.16 -33.87
N PRO A 377 18.57 6.68 -32.64
CA PRO A 377 17.40 7.44 -32.24
C PRO A 377 17.25 8.66 -33.17
N ARG A 378 16.12 8.75 -33.86
CA ARG A 378 15.75 9.96 -34.60
C ARG A 378 15.56 11.08 -33.58
N ARG A 379 16.33 12.16 -33.76
CA ARG A 379 16.27 13.38 -32.95
C ARG A 379 14.90 14.05 -33.01
#